data_AF-A0A9E4ZQH0-F1
#
_entry.id   AF-A0A9E4ZQH0-F1
#
_cell.length_a   1.000
_cell.length_b   1.000
_cell.length_c   1.000
_cell.angle_alpha   90.00
_cell.angle_beta   90.00
_cell.angle_gamma   90.00
#
_symmetry.space_group_name_H-M   'P 1'
#
loop_
_entity.id
_entity.type
_entity.pdbx_description
1 polymer ?
#
loop_
_entity_poly.entity_id
_entity_poly.type
_entity_poly.pdbx_seq_one_letter_code
_entity_poly.pdbx_strand_id
1 'polypeptide(L)'
;MKPQNLIYLIVSIILAYILQIFIPYPFTGIAVGLPLGFLSKRASAISGFLIGFLSSLSLYLIYPLNDVNKLATIMGELIGVNIPTIVILIYPFIYGLISLISAIFFSYILVSK
;
A
#
# COMPACT_ATOMS: atom_id res chain seq x y z
N MET A 1 -0.25 -21.38 -8.58
CA MET A 1 0.61 -20.20 -8.80
C MET A 1 1.98 -20.67 -9.24
N LYS A 2 2.65 -19.99 -10.19
CA LYS A 2 4.05 -20.30 -10.50
C LYS A 2 4.93 -19.87 -9.30
N PRO A 3 6.02 -20.59 -8.97
CA PRO A 3 6.91 -20.21 -7.87
C PRO A 3 7.49 -18.80 -8.04
N GLN A 4 7.72 -18.36 -9.28
CA GLN A 4 8.15 -17.00 -9.61
C GLN A 4 7.16 -15.93 -9.11
N ASN A 5 5.86 -16.18 -9.21
CA ASN A 5 4.84 -15.22 -8.75
C ASN A 5 4.91 -15.02 -7.24
N LEU A 6 5.23 -16.07 -6.48
CA LEU A 6 5.38 -15.98 -5.04
C LEU A 6 6.57 -15.09 -4.67
N ILE A 7 7.69 -15.21 -5.40
CA ILE A 7 8.88 -14.38 -5.20
C ILE A 7 8.52 -12.90 -5.39
N TYR A 8 7.81 -12.55 -6.46
CA TYR A 8 7.41 -11.16 -6.72
C TYR A 8 6.52 -10.58 -5.61
N LEU A 9 5.59 -11.38 -5.07
CA LEU A 9 4.76 -10.98 -3.94
C LEU A 9 5.58 -10.74 -2.68
N ILE A 10 6.47 -11.68 -2.34
CA ILE A 10 7.32 -11.58 -1.14
C ILE A 10 8.23 -10.34 -1.23
N VAL A 11 8.89 -10.13 -2.37
CA VAL A 11 9.75 -8.96 -2.59
C VAL A 11 8.97 -7.66 -2.44
N SER A 12 7.76 -7.58 -3.02
CA SER A 12 6.90 -6.41 -2.91
C SER A 12 6.46 -6.14 -1.47
N ILE A 13 6.12 -7.18 -0.70
CA ILE A 13 5.77 -7.05 0.73
C ILE A 13 6.95 -6.53 1.54
N ILE A 14 8.14 -7.11 1.38
CA ILE A 14 9.36 -6.68 2.07
C ILE A 14 9.66 -5.21 1.73
N LEU A 15 9.59 -4.87 0.44
CA LEU A 15 9.82 -3.51 -0.03
C LEU A 15 8.81 -2.51 0.55
N ALA A 16 7.53 -2.89 0.66
CA ALA A 16 6.50 -2.05 1.24
C ALA A 16 6.77 -1.71 2.72
N TYR A 17 7.23 -2.68 3.51
CA TYR A 17 7.59 -2.43 4.92
C TYR A 17 8.87 -1.60 5.05
N ILE A 18 9.93 -1.94 4.31
CA ILE A 18 11.18 -1.17 4.33
C ILE A 18 10.89 0.29 3.98
N LEU A 19 10.19 0.53 2.88
CA LEU A 19 9.93 1.90 2.44
C LEU A 19 9.07 2.67 3.43
N GLN A 20 7.97 2.10 3.94
CA GLN A 20 7.11 2.82 4.87
C GLN A 20 7.76 3.10 6.23
N ILE A 21 8.68 2.24 6.69
CA ILE A 21 9.41 2.43 7.94
C ILE A 21 10.48 3.54 7.79
N PHE A 22 11.25 3.51 6.70
CA PHE A 22 12.37 4.45 6.52
C PHE A 22 11.99 5.74 5.79
N ILE A 23 10.95 5.71 4.95
CA ILE A 23 10.50 6.80 4.09
C ILE A 23 8.95 6.85 4.13
N PRO A 24 8.35 7.50 5.15
CA PRO A 24 6.91 7.42 5.42
C PRO A 24 6.04 8.25 4.45
N TYR A 25 6.39 8.29 3.17
CA TYR A 25 5.66 9.02 2.14
C TYR A 25 4.90 8.08 1.18
N PRO A 26 3.68 8.45 0.77
CA PRO A 26 2.82 7.57 -0.02
C PRO A 26 3.35 7.28 -1.43
N PHE A 27 4.18 8.16 -2.02
CA PHE A 27 4.77 7.95 -3.34
C PHE A 27 5.70 6.73 -3.40
N THR A 28 6.19 6.25 -2.25
CA THR A 28 7.03 5.04 -2.19
C THR A 28 6.28 3.77 -2.60
N GLY A 29 4.94 3.80 -2.62
CA GLY A 29 4.10 2.77 -3.22
C GLY A 29 4.42 2.50 -4.71
N ILE A 30 5.05 3.44 -5.42
CA ILE A 30 5.53 3.21 -6.80
C ILE A 30 6.57 2.09 -6.85
N ALA A 31 7.51 2.05 -5.92
CA ALA A 31 8.53 1.01 -5.91
C ALA A 31 7.93 -0.36 -5.55
N VAL A 32 6.91 -0.39 -4.67
CA VAL A 32 6.16 -1.61 -4.31
C VAL A 32 5.49 -2.25 -5.51
N GLY A 33 4.99 -1.44 -6.45
CA GLY A 33 4.34 -1.93 -7.68
C GLY A 33 5.28 -2.58 -8.68
N LEU A 34 6.58 -2.28 -8.64
CA LEU A 34 7.55 -2.72 -9.66
C LEU A 34 7.68 -4.26 -9.76
N PRO A 35 7.94 -5.02 -8.67
CA PRO A 35 7.99 -6.48 -8.74
C PRO A 35 6.66 -7.10 -9.19
N LEU A 36 5.55 -6.46 -8.84
CA LEU A 36 4.21 -6.93 -9.18
C LEU A 36 3.88 -6.75 -10.66
N GLY A 37 4.63 -5.89 -11.37
CA GLY A 37 4.55 -5.76 -12.83
C GLY A 37 4.82 -7.06 -13.58
N PHE A 38 5.54 -8.02 -13.00
CA PHE A 38 5.79 -9.32 -13.63
C PHE A 38 4.62 -10.31 -13.53
N LEU A 39 3.53 -9.95 -12.83
CA LEU A 39 2.30 -10.75 -12.76
C LEU A 39 1.39 -10.45 -13.97
N SER A 40 0.30 -11.21 -14.10
CA SER A 40 -0.74 -10.88 -15.08
C SER A 40 -1.45 -9.58 -14.68
N LYS A 41 -1.91 -8.76 -15.64
CA LYS A 41 -2.55 -7.45 -15.38
C LYS A 41 -3.55 -7.44 -14.20
N ARG A 42 -4.46 -8.42 -14.16
CA ARG A 42 -5.44 -8.57 -13.07
C ARG A 42 -4.78 -8.86 -11.72
N ALA A 43 -3.80 -9.77 -11.71
CA ALA A 43 -3.05 -10.11 -10.51
C ALA A 43 -2.17 -8.94 -10.04
N SER A 44 -1.48 -8.23 -10.94
CA SER A 44 -0.71 -7.03 -10.64
C SER A 44 -1.56 -5.97 -9.96
N ALA A 45 -2.75 -5.69 -10.50
CA ALA A 45 -3.68 -4.71 -9.93
C ALA A 45 -4.13 -5.09 -8.52
N ILE A 46 -4.66 -6.31 -8.36
CA ILE A 46 -5.20 -6.79 -7.07
C ILE A 46 -4.09 -6.89 -6.03
N SER A 47 -2.97 -7.52 -6.37
CA SER A 47 -1.84 -7.64 -5.46
C SER A 47 -1.22 -6.29 -5.14
N GLY A 48 -1.13 -5.37 -6.10
CA GLY A 48 -0.62 -4.01 -5.90
C GLY A 48 -1.43 -3.25 -4.87
N PHE A 49 -2.76 -3.27 -5.02
CA PHE A 49 -3.65 -2.65 -4.05
C PHE A 49 -3.57 -3.34 -2.68
N LEU A 50 -3.73 -4.66 -2.63
CA LEU A 50 -3.79 -5.39 -1.36
C LEU A 50 -2.47 -5.30 -0.58
N ILE A 51 -1.33 -5.46 -1.24
CA ILE A 51 -0.03 -5.33 -0.58
C ILE A 51 0.16 -3.90 -0.08
N GLY A 52 -0.11 -2.89 -0.91
CA GLY A 52 0.01 -1.50 -0.48
C GLY A 52 -0.92 -1.15 0.68
N PHE A 53 -2.20 -1.48 0.56
CA PHE A 53 -3.21 -1.20 1.57
C PHE A 53 -2.95 -1.95 2.88
N LEU A 54 -2.76 -3.27 2.82
CA LEU A 54 -2.62 -4.08 4.03
C LEU A 54 -1.29 -3.86 4.74
N SER A 55 -0.18 -3.65 4.01
CA SER A 55 1.10 -3.33 4.65
C SER A 55 1.04 -1.98 5.37
N SER A 56 0.35 -1.01 4.80
CA SER A 56 0.19 0.29 5.42
C SER A 56 -0.73 0.25 6.63
N LEU A 57 -1.85 -0.46 6.51
CA LEU A 57 -2.80 -0.65 7.60
C LEU A 57 -2.19 -1.44 8.77
N SER A 58 -1.38 -2.47 8.47
CA SER A 58 -0.77 -3.30 9.51
C SER A 58 0.27 -2.55 10.35
N LEU A 59 0.90 -1.50 9.82
CA LEU A 59 1.80 -0.65 10.59
C LEU A 59 1.08 0.04 11.76
N TYR A 60 -0.21 0.32 11.63
CA TYR A 60 -0.99 0.87 12.75
C TYR A 60 -1.15 -0.09 13.92
N LEU A 61 -0.99 -1.41 13.71
CA LEU A 61 -0.99 -2.39 14.80
C LEU A 61 0.26 -2.32 15.67
N ILE A 62 1.32 -1.66 15.18
CA ILE A 62 2.57 -1.44 15.94
C ILE A 62 2.39 -0.26 16.91
N TYR A 63 1.49 0.67 16.60
CA TYR A 63 1.22 1.84 17.42
C TYR A 63 0.08 1.59 18.42
N PRO A 64 0.10 2.24 19.59
CA PRO A 64 -1.02 2.15 20.53
C PRO A 64 -2.31 2.67 19.87
N LEU A 65 -3.30 1.80 19.67
CA LEU A 65 -4.54 2.15 18.98
C LEU A 65 -5.29 3.34 19.61
N ASN A 66 -5.18 3.49 20.93
CA ASN A 66 -5.77 4.63 21.64
C ASN A 66 -5.17 5.96 21.21
N ASP A 67 -3.85 6.01 20.95
CA ASP A 67 -3.17 7.23 20.55
C ASP A 67 -3.40 7.53 19.06
N VAL A 68 -3.43 6.49 18.23
CA VAL A 68 -3.83 6.59 16.81
C VAL A 68 -5.25 7.16 16.69
N ASN A 69 -6.20 6.64 17.47
CA ASN A 69 -7.57 7.12 17.47
C ASN A 69 -7.69 8.57 17.94
N LYS A 70 -6.97 8.96 19.01
CA LYS A 70 -6.95 10.36 19.47
C LYS A 70 -6.43 11.31 18.39
N LEU A 71 -5.30 10.96 17.76
CA LEU A 71 -4.73 11.74 16.66
C LEU A 71 -5.70 11.84 15.47
N ALA A 72 -6.33 10.72 15.12
CA ALA A 72 -7.32 10.69 14.04
C ALA A 72 -8.55 11.56 14.34
N THR A 73 -9.02 11.61 15.59
CA THR A 73 -10.10 12.52 16.00
C THR A 73 -9.68 13.98 15.88
N ILE A 74 -8.51 14.36 16.42
CA ILE A 74 -8.01 15.74 16.36
C ILE A 74 -7.83 16.19 14.90
N MET A 75 -7.22 15.35 14.07
CA MET A 75 -7.06 15.64 12.65
C MET A 75 -8.40 15.71 11.94
N GLY A 76 -9.33 14.81 12.27
CA GLY A 76 -10.69 14.80 11.74
C GLY A 76 -11.43 16.11 12.03
N GLU A 77 -11.42 16.57 13.27
CA GLU A 77 -12.02 17.86 13.68
C GLU A 77 -11.42 19.04 12.90
N LEU A 78 -10.09 19.04 12.68
CA LEU A 78 -9.40 20.10 11.93
C LEU A 78 -9.79 20.16 10.46
N ILE A 79 -10.11 19.02 9.84
CA ILE A 79 -10.49 18.92 8.42
C ILE A 79 -12.01 18.79 8.21
N GLY A 80 -12.82 18.89 9.28
CA GLY A 80 -14.28 18.76 9.22
C GLY A 80 -14.78 17.33 8.98
N VAL A 81 -13.96 16.32 9.26
CA VAL A 81 -14.30 14.89 9.14
C VAL A 81 -14.56 14.32 10.53
N ASN A 82 -15.83 14.04 10.82
CA ASN A 82 -16.27 13.55 12.15
C ASN A 82 -16.01 12.05 12.38
N ILE A 83 -15.34 11.36 11.46
CA ILE A 83 -15.14 9.90 11.50
C ILE A 83 -13.63 9.60 11.53
N PRO A 84 -13.04 9.32 12.71
CA PRO A 84 -11.61 9.02 12.86
C PRO A 84 -11.14 7.87 11.97
N THR A 85 -12.00 6.86 11.75
CA THR A 85 -11.69 5.73 10.88
C THR A 85 -11.38 6.14 9.44
N ILE A 86 -12.05 7.17 8.91
CA ILE A 86 -11.76 7.68 7.56
C ILE A 86 -10.36 8.26 7.52
N VAL A 87 -9.98 9.03 8.56
CA VAL A 87 -8.65 9.64 8.67
C VAL A 87 -7.57 8.56 8.71
N ILE A 88 -7.79 7.48 9.47
CA ILE A 88 -6.87 6.35 9.56
C ILE A 88 -6.75 5.62 8.20
N LEU A 89 -7.86 5.46 7.48
CA LEU A 89 -7.88 4.69 6.23
C LEU A 89 -7.37 5.46 5.01
N ILE A 90 -7.34 6.80 5.05
CA ILE A 90 -6.90 7.63 3.93
C ILE A 90 -5.48 7.27 3.48
N TYR A 91 -4.54 7.17 4.43
CA TYR A 91 -3.14 6.91 4.07
C TYR A 91 -2.94 5.50 3.46
N PRO A 92 -3.41 4.39 4.09
CA PRO A 92 -3.35 3.07 3.48
C PRO A 92 -4.06 2.99 2.13
N PHE A 93 -5.18 3.69 1.98
CA PHE A 93 -5.94 3.70 0.73
C PHE A 93 -5.15 4.39 -0.39
N ILE A 94 -4.59 5.57 -0.13
CA ILE A 94 -3.73 6.29 -1.11
C ILE A 94 -2.51 5.43 -1.45
N TYR A 95 -1.84 4.85 -0.45
CA TYR A 95 -0.68 3.99 -0.67
C TYR A 95 -1.02 2.77 -1.54
N GLY A 96 -2.16 2.10 -1.25
CA GLY A 96 -2.69 1.01 -2.04
C GLY A 96 -3.01 1.41 -3.48
N LEU A 97 -3.64 2.57 -3.70
CA LEU A 97 -3.94 3.08 -5.04
C LEU A 97 -2.67 3.36 -5.85
N ILE A 98 -1.67 4.01 -5.26
CA ILE A 98 -0.40 4.28 -5.92
C ILE A 98 0.29 2.97 -6.32
N SER A 99 0.33 2.00 -5.41
CA SER A 99 0.91 0.68 -5.68
C SER A 99 0.14 -0.08 -6.77
N LEU A 100 -1.19 -0.01 -6.78
CA LEU A 100 -2.02 -0.58 -7.85
C LEU A 100 -1.71 0.06 -9.20
N ILE A 101 -1.72 1.39 -9.28
CA ILE A 101 -1.49 2.12 -10.53
C ILE A 101 -0.10 1.80 -11.05
N SER A 102 0.89 1.80 -10.17
CA SER A 102 2.26 1.43 -10.49
C SER A 102 2.39 -0.01 -10.98
N ALA A 103 1.79 -0.98 -10.28
CA ALA A 103 1.82 -2.38 -10.68
C ALA A 103 1.17 -2.61 -12.05
N ILE A 104 0.05 -1.94 -12.32
CA ILE A 104 -0.60 -1.96 -13.64
C ILE A 104 0.34 -1.37 -14.69
N PHE A 105 0.91 -0.19 -14.45
CA PHE A 105 1.83 0.47 -15.37
C PHE A 105 3.02 -0.43 -15.74
N PHE A 106 3.68 -1.02 -14.74
CA PHE A 106 4.78 -1.94 -14.98
C PHE A 106 4.35 -3.24 -15.65
N SER A 107 3.12 -3.72 -15.42
CA SER A 107 2.59 -4.90 -16.12
C SER A 107 2.41 -4.68 -17.62
N TYR A 108 2.10 -3.45 -18.04
CA TYR A 108 2.06 -3.09 -19.46
C TYR A 108 3.46 -3.08 -20.09
N ILE A 109 4.47 -2.67 -19.34
CA ILE A 109 5.86 -2.58 -19.84
C ILE A 109 6.53 -3.94 -19.88
N LEU A 110 6.41 -4.74 -18.81
CA LEU A 110 7.24 -5.93 -18.59
C LEU A 110 6.63 -7.22 -19.14
N VAL A 111 5.30 -7.35 -19.08
CA VAL A 111 4.59 -8.59 -19.45
C VAL A 111 3.88 -8.43 -20.80
N SER A 112 4.22 -7.40 -21.56
CA SER A 112 3.63 -7.05 -22.86
C SER A 112 3.38 -8.29 -23.72
N LYS A 113 2.10 -8.70 -23.76
CA LYS A 113 1.48 -9.64 -24.68
C LYS A 113 0.21 -8.96 -25.17
#